data_AF-A0A6N6ZDB0-F1
#
_entry.id   AF-A0A6N6ZDB0-F1
#
_cell.length_a   1.000
_cell.length_b   1.000
_cell.length_c   1.000
_cell.angle_alpha   90.00
_cell.angle_beta   90.00
_cell.angle_gamma   90.00
#
_symmetry.space_group_name_H-M   'P 1'
#
loop_
_entity.id
_entity.type
_entity.pdbx_description
1 polymer ?
#
loop_
_entity_poly.entity_id
_entity_poly.type
_entity_poly.pdbx_seq_one_letter_code
_entity_poly.pdbx_strand_id
1 'polypeptide(L)'
;MLYAAKRTLKTMSTIVELKEELKNLEKEEAKIARMKEQIAAKIQEEKEEDNRLDEIFNNSGYATPRALVKALMVKYGIKVSGSAANGKPRKRTRITSDLRDSVKAEVNAGGSKNSVSKKYEISYAVVSKIMKGDYDHL
;
A
#
# COMPACT_ATOMS: atom_id res chain seq x y z
N MET A 1 70.34 0.03 11.92
CA MET A 1 69.51 1.23 12.17
C MET A 1 68.31 1.39 11.23
N LEU A 2 68.40 1.03 9.94
CA LEU A 2 67.29 1.13 8.97
C LEU A 2 65.99 0.36 9.32
N TYR A 3 66.10 -0.79 10.01
CA TYR A 3 64.94 -1.64 10.33
C TYR A 3 64.04 -1.06 11.44
N ALA A 4 64.64 -0.39 12.42
CA ALA A 4 63.91 0.27 13.51
C ALA A 4 63.10 1.48 13.00
N ALA A 5 63.68 2.29 12.11
CA ALA A 5 63.01 3.44 11.50
C ALA A 5 61.82 3.05 10.60
N LYS A 6 61.93 1.95 9.84
CA LYS A 6 60.80 1.43 9.04
C LYS A 6 59.65 0.91 9.90
N ARG A 7 59.94 0.30 11.05
CA ARG A 7 58.93 -0.19 12.00
C ARG A 7 58.19 0.96 12.68
N THR A 8 58.90 2.00 13.11
CA THR A 8 58.28 3.19 13.73
C THR A 8 57.39 3.96 12.75
N LEU A 9 57.80 4.09 11.49
CA LEU A 9 56.98 4.70 10.43
C LEU A 9 55.68 3.91 10.18
N LYS A 10 55.75 2.58 10.14
CA LYS A 10 54.57 1.72 9.98
C LYS A 10 53.63 1.79 11.19
N THR A 11 54.16 1.87 12.42
CA THR A 11 53.31 2.04 13.61
C THR A 11 52.67 3.42 13.68
N MET A 12 53.38 4.46 13.22
CA MET A 12 52.84 5.82 13.16
C MET A 12 51.72 5.91 12.10
N SER A 13 51.85 5.26 10.94
CA SER A 13 50.78 5.24 9.92
C SER A 13 49.52 4.54 10.44
N THR A 14 49.66 3.38 11.11
CA THR A 14 48.51 2.68 11.71
C THR A 14 47.85 3.48 12.83
N ILE A 15 48.61 4.26 13.61
CA ILE A 15 48.04 5.14 14.65
C ILE A 15 47.26 6.29 14.03
N VAL A 16 47.69 6.81 12.88
CA VAL A 16 46.96 7.86 12.14
C VAL A 16 45.66 7.29 11.57
N GLU A 17 45.69 6.10 10.95
CA GLU A 17 44.50 5.40 10.44
C GLU A 17 43.48 5.12 11.56
N LEU A 18 43.92 4.59 12.71
CA LEU A 18 43.05 4.33 13.86
C LEU A 18 42.45 5.62 14.45
N LYS A 19 43.15 6.75 14.40
CA LYS A 19 42.62 8.05 14.83
C LYS A 19 41.53 8.57 13.89
N GLU A 20 41.67 8.32 12.59
CA GLU A 20 40.64 8.66 11.62
C GLU A 20 39.40 7.78 11.79
N GLU A 21 39.58 6.49 12.04
CA GLU A 21 38.50 5.55 12.37
C GLU A 21 37.73 5.99 13.64
N LEU A 22 38.44 6.35 14.72
CA LEU A 22 37.81 6.88 15.94
C LEU A 22 36.98 8.14 15.66
N LYS A 23 37.53 9.09 14.89
CA LYS A 23 36.82 10.32 14.53
C LYS A 23 35.58 10.05 13.66
N ASN A 24 35.60 9.00 12.85
CA ASN A 24 34.44 8.60 12.06
C ASN A 24 33.37 7.93 12.92
N LEU A 25 33.76 7.07 13.88
CA LEU A 25 32.85 6.48 14.86
C LEU A 25 32.17 7.56 15.72
N GLU A 26 32.92 8.55 16.22
CA GLU A 26 32.33 9.68 16.98
C GLU A 26 31.30 10.47 16.17
N LYS A 27 31.55 10.68 14.87
CA LYS A 27 30.57 11.33 13.97
C LYS A 27 29.33 10.47 13.75
N GLU A 28 29.48 9.15 13.68
CA GLU A 28 28.37 8.21 13.54
C GLU A 28 27.53 8.17 14.82
N GLU A 29 28.15 8.14 15.99
CA GLU A 29 27.47 8.25 17.28
C GLU A 29 26.69 9.56 17.41
N ALA A 30 27.28 10.69 17.00
CA ALA A 30 26.60 11.98 16.98
C ALA A 30 25.40 12.01 16.01
N LYS A 31 25.51 11.35 14.85
CA LYS A 31 24.38 11.21 13.91
C LYS A 31 23.27 10.34 14.51
N ILE A 32 23.63 9.22 15.11
CA ILE A 32 22.68 8.30 15.76
C ILE A 32 21.96 8.99 16.91
N ALA A 33 22.67 9.78 17.73
CA ALA A 33 22.07 10.56 18.81
C ALA A 33 21.01 11.54 18.28
N ARG A 34 21.34 12.31 17.23
CA ARG A 34 20.39 13.23 16.59
C ARG A 34 19.18 12.51 15.99
N MET A 35 19.38 11.35 15.37
CA MET A 35 18.28 10.55 14.84
C MET A 35 17.38 10.03 15.96
N LYS A 36 17.95 9.57 17.08
CA LYS A 36 17.19 9.14 18.26
C LYS A 36 16.35 10.28 18.83
N GLU A 37 16.91 11.48 18.94
CA GLU A 37 16.18 12.68 19.38
C GLU A 37 15.02 13.02 18.43
N GLN A 38 15.25 13.01 17.12
CA GLN A 38 14.21 13.27 16.12
C GLN A 38 13.09 12.22 16.16
N ILE A 39 13.44 10.94 16.32
CA ILE A 39 12.46 9.86 16.43
C ILE A 39 11.67 10.00 17.73
N ALA A 40 12.33 10.32 18.85
CA ALA A 40 11.65 10.55 20.12
C ALA A 40 10.68 11.74 20.04
N ALA A 41 11.08 12.83 19.38
CA ALA A 41 10.21 13.98 19.13
C ALA A 41 8.99 13.60 18.28
N LYS A 42 9.17 12.84 17.19
CA LYS A 42 8.05 12.36 16.36
C LYS A 42 7.09 11.44 17.11
N ILE A 43 7.61 10.52 17.92
CA ILE A 43 6.77 9.65 18.75
C ILE A 43 5.95 10.49 19.74
N GLN A 44 6.54 11.56 20.27
CA GLN A 44 5.84 12.46 21.18
C GLN A 44 4.76 13.27 20.44
N GLU A 45 5.06 13.79 19.25
CA GLU A 45 4.10 14.48 18.38
C GLU A 45 2.91 13.57 18.01
N GLU A 46 3.16 12.34 17.56
CA GLU A 46 2.10 11.37 17.23
C GLU A 46 1.21 11.07 18.45
N LYS A 47 1.79 10.91 19.64
CA LYS A 47 1.01 10.72 20.87
C LYS A 47 0.15 11.94 21.23
N GLU A 48 0.67 13.15 21.02
CA GLU A 48 -0.08 14.38 21.26
C GLU A 48 -1.22 14.55 20.26
N GLU A 49 -1.00 14.18 18.99
CA GLU A 49 -2.03 14.16 17.97
C GLU A 49 -3.13 13.13 18.28
N ASP A 50 -2.76 11.91 18.68
CA ASP A 50 -3.72 10.88 19.09
C ASP A 50 -4.58 11.36 20.28
N ASN A 51 -3.95 11.95 21.31
CA ASN A 51 -4.68 12.50 22.45
C ASN A 51 -5.66 13.61 22.03
N ARG A 52 -5.25 14.50 21.11
CA ARG A 52 -6.15 15.53 20.57
C ARG A 52 -7.32 14.93 19.81
N LEU A 53 -7.10 13.87 19.03
CA LEU A 53 -8.16 13.18 18.31
C LEU A 53 -9.15 12.52 19.27
N ASP A 54 -8.66 11.90 20.34
CA ASP A 54 -9.49 11.32 21.39
C ASP A 54 -10.32 12.39 22.11
N GLU A 55 -9.73 13.54 22.43
CA GLU A 55 -10.46 14.68 22.99
C GLU A 55 -11.56 15.18 22.05
N ILE A 56 -11.26 15.35 20.76
CA ILE A 56 -12.25 15.74 19.75
C ILE A 56 -13.37 14.70 19.69
N PHE A 57 -13.05 13.41 19.70
CA PHE A 57 -14.05 12.36 19.67
C PHE A 57 -14.93 12.37 20.92
N ASN A 58 -14.34 12.43 22.12
CA ASN A 58 -15.07 12.47 23.39
C ASN A 58 -16.00 13.68 23.49
N ASN A 59 -15.58 14.83 22.95
CA ASN A 59 -16.38 16.05 22.92
C ASN A 59 -17.42 16.08 21.79
N SER A 60 -17.33 15.18 20.81
CA SER A 60 -18.19 15.20 19.62
C SER A 60 -19.61 14.66 19.85
N GLY A 61 -19.85 13.94 20.95
CA GLY A 61 -21.15 13.35 21.29
C GLY A 61 -21.59 12.19 20.38
N TYR A 62 -20.72 11.69 19.50
CA TYR A 62 -21.02 10.53 18.66
C TYR A 62 -20.72 9.23 19.39
N ALA A 63 -21.61 8.24 19.25
CA ALA A 63 -21.48 6.95 19.92
C ALA A 63 -20.26 6.13 19.48
N THR A 64 -19.75 6.35 18.26
CA THR A 64 -18.57 5.64 17.73
C THR A 64 -17.73 6.57 16.86
N PRO A 65 -16.39 6.38 16.78
CA PRO A 65 -15.54 7.20 15.91
C PRO A 65 -15.95 7.12 14.44
N ARG A 66 -16.42 5.94 14.00
CA ARG A 66 -16.95 5.75 12.65
C ARG A 66 -18.18 6.60 12.36
N ALA A 67 -19.03 6.85 13.36
CA ALA A 67 -20.20 7.71 13.19
C ALA A 67 -19.78 9.18 13.02
N LEU A 68 -18.79 9.65 13.80
CA LEU A 68 -18.19 10.97 13.63
C LEU A 68 -17.59 11.13 12.22
N VAL A 69 -16.79 10.16 11.77
CA VAL A 69 -16.20 10.19 10.42
C VAL A 69 -17.28 10.25 9.34
N LYS A 70 -18.34 9.43 9.44
CA LYS A 70 -19.45 9.48 8.47
C LYS A 70 -20.14 10.85 8.46
N ALA A 71 -20.37 11.45 9.63
CA ALA A 71 -20.98 12.77 9.73
C ALA A 71 -20.07 13.86 9.11
N LEU A 72 -18.77 13.80 9.36
CA LEU A 72 -17.78 14.69 8.75
C LEU A 72 -17.71 14.51 7.23
N MET A 73 -17.74 13.26 6.74
CA MET A 73 -17.79 12.97 5.31
C MET A 73 -19.02 13.58 4.64
N VAL A 74 -20.19 13.51 5.29
CA VAL A 74 -21.43 14.13 4.79
C VAL A 74 -21.32 15.66 4.81
N LYS A 75 -20.85 16.24 5.92
CA LYS A 75 -20.75 17.70 6.11
C LYS A 75 -19.76 18.36 5.13
N TYR A 76 -18.61 17.72 4.91
CA TYR A 76 -17.55 18.25 4.04
C TYR A 76 -17.55 17.67 2.62
N GLY A 77 -18.54 16.83 2.28
CA GLY A 77 -18.66 16.24 0.94
C GLY A 77 -17.51 15.31 0.54
N ILE A 78 -16.79 14.72 1.51
CA ILE A 78 -15.65 13.86 1.26
C ILE A 78 -16.14 12.49 0.77
N LYS A 79 -15.79 12.14 -0.48
CA LYS A 79 -16.07 10.83 -1.07
C LYS A 79 -14.85 9.93 -0.96
N VAL A 80 -14.93 8.90 -0.13
CA VAL A 80 -13.90 7.86 -0.04
C VAL A 80 -14.10 6.87 -1.18
N SER A 81 -13.11 6.77 -2.08
CA SER A 81 -13.10 5.75 -3.14
C SER A 81 -13.14 4.35 -2.54
N GLY A 82 -14.10 3.52 -2.96
CA GLY A 82 -14.24 2.14 -2.45
C GLY A 82 -15.27 1.96 -1.33
N SER A 83 -15.86 3.04 -0.81
CA SER A 83 -17.06 2.93 0.02
C SER A 83 -18.23 2.47 -0.85
N ALA A 84 -18.49 1.16 -0.87
CA ALA A 84 -19.56 0.51 -1.62
C ALA A 84 -20.93 0.90 -1.06
N ALA A 85 -21.33 2.17 -1.22
CA ALA A 85 -22.60 2.64 -0.73
C ALA A 85 -23.77 2.09 -1.57
N ASN A 86 -23.58 1.74 -2.86
CA ASN A 86 -24.67 1.37 -3.76
C ASN A 86 -24.33 0.29 -4.81
N GLY A 87 -23.16 -0.36 -4.71
CA GLY A 87 -22.77 -1.39 -5.68
C GLY A 87 -23.14 -2.79 -5.19
N LYS A 88 -24.17 -3.42 -5.75
CA LYS A 88 -24.44 -4.85 -5.51
C LYS A 88 -23.18 -5.63 -5.87
N PRO A 89 -22.65 -6.49 -4.98
CA PRO A 89 -21.44 -7.26 -5.28
C PRO A 89 -21.67 -8.05 -6.57
N ARG A 90 -20.72 -7.95 -7.51
CA ARG A 90 -20.81 -8.67 -8.78
C ARG A 90 -20.75 -10.16 -8.48
N LYS A 91 -21.77 -10.92 -8.89
CA LYS A 91 -21.73 -12.38 -8.81
C LYS A 91 -20.54 -12.89 -9.61
N ARG A 92 -19.70 -13.71 -9.00
CA ARG A 92 -18.61 -14.41 -9.70
C ARG A 92 -19.22 -15.60 -10.43
N THR A 93 -19.34 -15.50 -11.75
CA THR A 93 -19.83 -16.61 -12.59
C THR A 93 -18.73 -17.65 -12.80
N ARG A 94 -19.09 -18.94 -12.64
CA ARG A 94 -18.23 -20.06 -13.03
C ARG A 94 -18.42 -20.30 -14.51
N ILE A 95 -17.34 -20.31 -15.27
CA ILE A 95 -17.37 -20.56 -16.72
C ILE A 95 -17.18 -22.05 -16.95
N THR A 96 -18.15 -22.68 -17.62
CA THR A 96 -18.10 -24.07 -18.08
C THR A 96 -17.91 -24.10 -19.60
N SER A 97 -17.46 -25.24 -20.15
CA SER A 97 -17.33 -25.46 -21.60
C SER A 97 -18.65 -25.19 -22.33
N ASP A 98 -19.76 -25.74 -21.84
CA ASP A 98 -21.10 -25.54 -22.43
C ASP A 98 -21.50 -24.06 -22.50
N LEU A 99 -21.19 -23.30 -21.44
CA LEU A 99 -21.50 -21.87 -21.37
C LEU A 99 -20.64 -21.06 -22.33
N ARG A 100 -19.35 -21.40 -22.44
CA ARG A 100 -18.44 -20.80 -23.42
C ARG A 100 -18.96 -21.02 -24.84
N ASP A 101 -19.32 -22.25 -25.18
CA ASP A 101 -19.70 -22.63 -26.54
C ASP A 101 -21.06 -22.03 -26.92
N SER A 102 -22.00 -21.98 -25.98
CA SER A 102 -23.28 -21.29 -26.15
C SER A 102 -23.09 -19.79 -26.39
N VAL A 103 -22.23 -19.14 -25.61
CA VAL A 103 -21.92 -17.70 -25.78
C VAL A 103 -21.24 -17.44 -27.12
N LYS A 104 -20.28 -18.28 -27.55
CA LYS A 104 -19.62 -18.17 -28.84
C LYS A 104 -20.61 -18.32 -29.99
N ALA A 105 -21.47 -19.35 -29.94
CA ALA A 105 -22.48 -19.60 -30.96
C ALA A 105 -23.42 -18.40 -31.12
N GLU A 106 -23.91 -17.84 -30.01
CA GLU A 106 -24.87 -16.73 -30.06
C GLU A 106 -24.25 -15.40 -30.52
N VAL A 107 -22.99 -15.14 -30.16
CA VAL A 107 -22.27 -13.97 -30.68
C VAL A 107 -21.97 -14.14 -32.18
N ASN A 108 -21.55 -15.33 -32.61
CA ASN A 108 -21.29 -15.62 -34.02
C ASN A 108 -22.56 -15.62 -34.87
N ALA A 109 -23.72 -15.92 -34.27
CA ALA A 109 -25.04 -15.77 -34.89
C ALA A 109 -25.50 -14.31 -35.04
N GLY A 110 -24.67 -13.33 -34.66
CA GLY A 110 -24.96 -11.90 -34.78
C GLY A 110 -25.48 -11.24 -33.50
N GLY A 111 -25.52 -11.96 -32.38
CA GLY A 111 -25.91 -11.42 -31.09
C GLY A 111 -24.91 -10.38 -30.58
N SER A 112 -25.40 -9.23 -30.09
CA SER A 112 -24.52 -8.23 -29.47
C SER A 112 -23.92 -8.76 -28.16
N LYS A 113 -22.64 -8.47 -27.90
CA LYS A 113 -21.99 -8.88 -26.64
C LYS A 113 -22.74 -8.38 -25.40
N ASN A 114 -23.41 -7.24 -25.49
CA ASN A 114 -24.21 -6.68 -24.39
C ASN A 114 -25.48 -7.49 -24.14
N SER A 115 -26.23 -7.85 -25.20
CA SER A 115 -27.44 -8.67 -25.09
C SER A 115 -27.10 -10.07 -24.55
N VAL A 116 -26.02 -10.67 -25.05
CA VAL A 116 -25.53 -11.97 -24.56
C VAL A 116 -25.12 -11.89 -23.09
N SER A 117 -24.43 -10.82 -22.66
CA SER A 117 -24.05 -10.66 -21.25
C SER A 117 -25.27 -10.61 -20.32
N LYS A 118 -26.35 -9.95 -20.75
CA LYS A 118 -27.60 -9.88 -19.98
C LYS A 118 -28.32 -11.22 -19.96
N LYS A 119 -28.40 -11.90 -21.11
CA LYS A 119 -29.08 -13.19 -21.25
C LYS A 119 -28.48 -14.27 -20.35
N TYR A 120 -27.16 -14.32 -20.25
CA TYR A 120 -26.45 -15.31 -19.43
C TYR A 120 -26.12 -14.83 -18.01
N GLU A 121 -26.53 -13.62 -17.61
CA GLU A 121 -26.15 -12.97 -16.34
C GLU A 121 -24.63 -12.91 -16.09
N ILE A 122 -23.85 -12.73 -17.16
CA ILE A 122 -22.39 -12.69 -17.11
C ILE A 122 -21.91 -11.27 -17.40
N SER A 123 -20.78 -10.87 -16.82
CA SER A 123 -20.20 -9.56 -17.15
C SER A 123 -19.78 -9.48 -18.62
N TYR A 124 -19.98 -8.30 -19.23
CA TYR A 124 -19.50 -8.01 -20.59
C TYR A 124 -18.01 -8.35 -20.80
N ALA A 125 -17.19 -8.12 -19.76
CA ALA A 125 -15.76 -8.45 -19.78
C ALA A 125 -15.52 -9.95 -19.99
N VAL A 126 -16.30 -10.81 -19.34
CA VAL A 126 -16.20 -12.27 -19.49
C VAL A 126 -16.64 -12.71 -20.88
N VAL A 127 -17.71 -12.15 -21.44
CA VAL A 127 -18.10 -12.40 -22.85
C VAL A 127 -16.96 -12.03 -23.80
N SER A 128 -16.30 -10.90 -23.57
CA SER A 128 -15.14 -10.49 -24.37
C SER A 128 -13.95 -11.45 -24.25
N LYS A 129 -13.71 -12.01 -23.05
CA LYS A 129 -12.66 -13.02 -22.82
C LYS A 129 -12.98 -14.36 -23.49
N ILE A 130 -14.23 -14.82 -23.44
CA ILE A 130 -14.69 -16.01 -24.16
C ILE A 130 -14.43 -15.87 -25.67
N MET A 131 -14.75 -14.71 -26.24
CA MET A 131 -14.52 -14.45 -27.67
C MET A 131 -13.04 -14.27 -28.03
N LYS A 132 -12.18 -13.91 -27.07
CA LYS A 132 -10.73 -13.78 -27.26
C LYS A 132 -9.99 -15.12 -27.14
N GLY A 133 -10.65 -16.17 -26.66
CA GLY A 133 -10.07 -17.49 -26.48
C GLY A 133 -9.43 -17.74 -25.11
N ASP A 134 -9.56 -16.80 -24.16
CA ASP A 134 -9.00 -16.94 -22.80
C ASP A 134 -9.55 -18.18 -22.05
N TYR A 135 -10.67 -18.75 -22.52
CA TYR A 135 -11.37 -19.89 -21.94
C TYR A 135 -11.38 -21.14 -22.87
N ASP A 136 -10.53 -21.21 -23.89
CA ASP A 136 -10.53 -22.31 -24.86
C ASP A 136 -9.94 -23.61 -24.31
N HIS A 137 -9.20 -23.53 -23.21
CA HIS A 137 -8.67 -24.67 -22.49
C HIS A 137 -9.69 -25.40 -21.60
N LEU A 138 -10.90 -24.83 -21.45
CA LEU A 138 -11.99 -25.41 -20.66
C LEU A 138 -12.77 -26.52 -21.38
#